data_AF-A0A3B1CS29-F1
#
_entry.id   AF-A0A3B1CS29-F1
#
_cell.length_a   1.000
_cell.length_b   1.000
_cell.length_c   1.000
_cell.angle_alpha   90.00
_cell.angle_beta   90.00
_cell.angle_gamma   90.00
#
_symmetry.space_group_name_H-M   'P 1'
#
loop_
_entity.id
_entity.type
_entity.pdbx_description
1 polymer ?
#
loop_
_entity_poly.entity_id
_entity_poly.type
_entity_poly.pdbx_seq_one_letter_code
_entity_poly.pdbx_strand_id
1 'polypeptide(L)'
;MKRQTAVIFLALAIVCLLAPFAFAEEAAAATAVAGSSKALAVMGAAIGIGLAALGTGIGQGIGLSKACEGVARNPGASGKIMIILIVGLAMIESLAIYALLVSLGILMNLNTFF
;
A
#
# COMPACT_ATOMS: atom_id res chain seq x y z
N MET A 1 -23.37 -50.03 11.79
CA MET A 1 -23.17 -48.63 11.41
C MET A 1 -24.37 -48.20 10.58
N LYS A 2 -25.23 -47.30 11.10
CA LYS A 2 -26.48 -46.93 10.44
C LYS A 2 -26.13 -46.24 9.11
N ARG A 3 -26.73 -46.67 8.00
CA ARG A 3 -26.39 -46.23 6.62
C ARG A 3 -26.25 -44.71 6.49
N GLN A 4 -27.01 -43.96 7.27
CA GLN A 4 -26.94 -42.50 7.40
C GLN A 4 -25.57 -41.97 7.85
N THR A 5 -24.93 -42.61 8.83
CA THR A 5 -23.61 -42.21 9.32
C THR A 5 -22.53 -42.48 8.27
N ALA A 6 -22.64 -43.57 7.51
CA ALA A 6 -21.71 -43.89 6.43
C ALA A 6 -21.82 -42.91 5.25
N VAL A 7 -23.02 -42.44 4.92
CA VAL A 7 -23.25 -41.45 3.86
C VAL A 7 -22.68 -40.08 4.26
N ILE A 8 -22.78 -39.67 5.52
CA ILE A 8 -22.21 -38.41 6.02
C ILE A 8 -20.67 -38.43 5.94
N PHE A 9 -20.03 -39.54 6.33
CA PHE A 9 -18.57 -39.69 6.21
C PHE A 9 -18.10 -39.73 4.75
N LEU A 10 -18.86 -40.36 3.86
CA LEU A 10 -18.56 -40.38 2.42
C LEU A 10 -18.71 -38.99 1.78
N ALA A 11 -19.76 -38.24 2.14
CA ALA A 11 -19.96 -36.88 1.68
C ALA A 11 -18.84 -35.93 2.18
N LEU A 12 -18.41 -36.09 3.43
CA LEU A 12 -17.31 -35.31 4.00
C LEU A 12 -15.98 -35.63 3.30
N ALA A 13 -15.71 -36.90 3.00
CA ALA A 13 -14.51 -37.31 2.27
C ALA A 13 -14.49 -36.76 0.83
N ILE A 14 -15.64 -36.73 0.14
CA ILE A 14 -15.76 -36.16 -1.21
C ILE A 14 -15.52 -34.64 -1.18
N VAL A 15 -16.03 -33.92 -0.18
CA VAL A 15 -15.77 -32.47 -0.02
C VAL A 15 -14.30 -32.19 0.27
N CYS A 16 -13.64 -32.99 1.12
CA CYS A 16 -12.21 -32.86 1.38
C CYS A 16 -11.33 -33.20 0.17
N LEU A 17 -11.78 -34.09 -0.72
CA LEU A 17 -11.06 -34.46 -1.95
C LEU A 17 -11.28 -33.45 -3.09
N LEU A 18 -12.35 -32.68 -3.06
CA LEU A 18 -12.63 -31.60 -4.03
C LEU A 18 -12.07 -30.24 -3.61
N ALA A 19 -11.81 -30.02 -2.32
CA ALA A 19 -11.18 -28.81 -1.80
C ALA A 19 -9.84 -28.42 -2.49
N PRO A 20 -8.94 -29.36 -2.86
CA PRO A 20 -7.70 -29.05 -3.57
C PRO A 20 -7.93 -28.40 -4.94
N PHE A 21 -9.05 -28.67 -5.62
CA PHE A 21 -9.35 -28.07 -6.93
C PHE A 21 -9.75 -26.59 -6.83
N ALA A 22 -10.23 -26.13 -5.67
CA ALA A 22 -10.51 -24.71 -5.40
C ALA A 22 -9.25 -23.90 -5.03
N PHE A 23 -8.21 -24.58 -4.51
CA PHE A 23 -6.95 -23.94 -4.11
C PHE A 23 -5.80 -24.14 -5.12
N ALA A 24 -6.01 -24.90 -6.21
CA ALA A 24 -4.99 -25.18 -7.21
C ALA A 24 -5.03 -24.23 -8.44
N GLU A 25 -6.14 -23.53 -8.69
CA GLU A 25 -6.24 -22.59 -9.83
C GLU A 25 -5.36 -21.34 -9.62
N GLU A 26 -5.14 -20.92 -8.38
CA GLU A 26 -4.27 -19.79 -8.03
C GLU A 26 -2.80 -20.01 -8.45
N ALA A 27 -2.36 -21.27 -8.58
CA ALA A 27 -0.97 -21.60 -8.91
C ALA A 27 -0.69 -21.75 -10.42
N ALA A 28 -1.71 -21.92 -11.26
CA ALA A 28 -1.52 -22.30 -12.66
C ALA A 28 -1.46 -21.11 -13.65
N ALA A 29 -1.92 -19.93 -13.26
CA ALA A 29 -1.83 -18.71 -14.09
C ALA A 29 -0.50 -17.95 -13.93
N ALA A 30 0.40 -18.42 -13.06
CA ALA A 30 1.63 -17.71 -12.69
C ALA A 30 2.90 -18.08 -13.51
N THR A 31 2.77 -18.85 -14.61
CA THR A 31 3.93 -19.50 -15.24
C THR A 31 4.16 -19.14 -16.71
N ALA A 32 3.82 -17.92 -17.14
CA ALA A 32 4.12 -17.47 -18.52
C ALA A 32 4.62 -16.01 -18.67
N VAL A 33 4.99 -15.30 -17.59
CA VAL A 33 5.74 -14.01 -17.64
C VAL A 33 6.72 -13.89 -16.46
N ALA A 34 7.43 -14.96 -16.11
CA ALA A 34 8.20 -15.02 -14.87
C ALA A 34 9.52 -14.20 -14.84
N GLY A 35 9.91 -13.55 -15.94
CA GLY A 35 11.13 -12.73 -16.03
C GLY A 35 10.93 -11.21 -16.13
N SER A 36 9.72 -10.72 -16.39
CA SER A 36 9.47 -9.29 -16.72
C SER A 36 8.60 -8.57 -15.68
N SER A 37 7.60 -9.25 -15.10
CA SER A 37 6.60 -8.61 -14.23
C SER A 37 7.18 -8.04 -12.94
N LYS A 38 8.15 -8.74 -12.32
CA LYS A 38 8.80 -8.26 -11.08
C LYS A 38 9.68 -7.04 -11.32
N ALA A 39 10.43 -7.01 -12.42
CA ALA A 39 11.26 -5.87 -12.77
C ALA A 39 10.42 -4.61 -13.03
N LEU A 40 9.32 -4.75 -13.77
CA LEU A 40 8.36 -3.67 -14.00
C LEU A 40 7.66 -3.23 -12.71
N ALA A 41 7.33 -4.16 -11.82
CA ALA A 41 6.75 -3.85 -10.51
C ALA A 41 7.71 -3.04 -9.62
N VAL A 42 8.98 -3.44 -9.54
CA VAL A 42 10.02 -2.70 -8.79
C VAL A 42 10.24 -1.31 -9.38
N MET A 43 10.28 -1.20 -10.71
CA MET A 43 10.37 0.10 -11.39
C MET A 43 9.16 0.98 -11.09
N GLY A 44 7.94 0.43 -11.17
CA GLY A 44 6.71 1.15 -10.83
C GLY A 44 6.69 1.64 -9.38
N ALA A 45 7.13 0.80 -8.44
CA ALA A 45 7.26 1.16 -7.03
C ALA A 45 8.29 2.29 -6.82
N ALA A 46 9.45 2.24 -7.48
CA ALA A 46 10.50 3.25 -7.39
C ALA A 46 10.08 4.60 -8.00
N ILE A 47 9.45 4.58 -9.17
CA ILE A 47 8.94 5.78 -9.83
C ILE A 47 7.78 6.39 -9.02
N GLY A 48 6.84 5.57 -8.56
CA GLY A 48 5.69 6.02 -7.78
C GLY A 48 6.08 6.77 -6.51
N ILE A 49 6.96 6.17 -5.69
CA ILE A 49 7.45 6.84 -4.48
C ILE A 49 8.33 8.05 -4.80
N GLY A 50 9.15 7.99 -5.85
CA GLY A 50 10.00 9.10 -6.27
C GLY A 50 9.20 10.34 -6.69
N LEU A 51 8.13 10.15 -7.47
CA LEU A 51 7.24 11.24 -7.88
C LEU A 51 6.43 11.79 -6.70
N ALA A 52 5.96 10.93 -5.80
CA ALA A 52 5.26 11.37 -4.59
C ALA A 52 6.18 12.19 -3.68
N ALA A 53 7.42 11.74 -3.46
CA ALA A 53 8.44 12.47 -2.69
C ALA A 53 8.79 13.82 -3.32
N LEU A 54 8.85 13.90 -4.65
CA LEU A 54 9.09 15.15 -5.36
C LEU A 54 7.96 16.16 -5.16
N GLY A 55 6.70 15.73 -5.35
CA GLY A 55 5.53 16.60 -5.17
C GLY A 55 5.36 17.09 -3.73
N THR A 56 5.48 16.16 -2.76
CA THR A 56 5.36 16.48 -1.34
C THR A 56 6.52 17.36 -0.86
N GLY A 57 7.76 17.06 -1.23
CA GLY A 57 8.93 17.87 -0.87
C GLY A 57 8.85 19.32 -1.36
N ILE A 58 8.35 19.54 -2.59
CA ILE A 58 8.10 20.90 -3.12
C ILE A 58 7.03 21.61 -2.28
N GLY A 59 5.90 20.97 -2.03
CA GLY A 59 4.80 21.54 -1.25
C GLY A 59 5.22 21.91 0.17
N GLN A 60 5.94 21.01 0.84
CA GLN A 60 6.48 21.24 2.17
C GLN A 60 7.47 22.39 2.19
N GLY A 61 8.42 22.44 1.25
CA GLY A 61 9.43 23.50 1.16
C GLY A 61 8.81 24.89 0.99
N ILE A 62 7.79 25.01 0.13
CA ILE A 62 7.05 26.27 -0.05
C ILE A 62 6.31 26.66 1.23
N GLY A 63 5.58 25.71 1.85
CA GLY A 63 4.86 25.95 3.10
C GLY A 63 5.79 26.38 4.24
N LEU A 64 6.94 25.73 4.37
CA LEU A 64 7.96 26.02 5.37
C LEU A 64 8.54 27.42 5.18
N SER A 65 8.90 27.78 3.94
CA SER A 65 9.41 29.11 3.60
C SER A 65 8.41 30.21 3.99
N LYS A 66 7.12 30.03 3.68
CA LYS A 66 6.06 30.99 4.03
C LYS A 66 5.80 31.06 5.53
N ALA A 67 5.91 29.95 6.25
CA ALA A 67 5.85 29.98 7.70
C ALA A 67 7.02 30.78 8.30
N CYS A 68 8.25 30.56 7.83
CA CYS A 68 9.43 31.31 8.27
C CYS A 68 9.29 32.82 8.00
N GLU A 69 8.85 33.22 6.79
CA GLU A 69 8.55 34.62 6.47
C GLU A 69 7.46 35.20 7.40
N GLY A 70 6.42 34.42 7.69
CA GLY A 70 5.34 34.84 8.58
C GLY A 70 5.81 35.05 10.02
N VAL A 71 6.64 34.14 10.54
CA VAL A 71 7.24 34.25 11.88
C VAL A 71 8.18 35.45 11.95
N ALA A 72 9.01 35.69 10.92
CA ALA A 72 9.90 36.83 10.86
C ALA A 72 9.14 38.18 10.87
N ARG A 73 7.99 38.24 10.17
CA ARG A 73 7.14 39.45 10.14
C ARG A 73 6.36 39.67 11.43
N ASN A 74 5.92 38.60 12.10
CA ASN A 74 5.18 38.69 13.35
C ASN A 74 5.59 37.59 14.34
N PRO A 75 6.66 37.79 15.11
CA PRO A 75 7.16 36.81 16.07
C PRO A 75 6.13 36.41 17.14
N GLY A 76 5.24 37.34 17.53
CA GLY A 76 4.18 37.08 18.50
C GLY A 76 3.12 36.09 18.03
N ALA A 77 3.01 35.86 16.72
CA ALA A 77 2.10 34.87 16.13
C ALA A 77 2.76 33.50 15.87
N SER A 78 4.04 33.31 16.23
CA SER A 78 4.82 32.12 15.88
C SER A 78 4.14 30.81 16.27
N GLY A 79 3.59 30.71 17.48
CA GLY A 79 2.90 29.50 17.93
C GLY A 79 1.71 29.10 17.04
N LYS A 80 0.90 30.07 16.62
CA LYS A 80 -0.25 29.81 15.72
C LYS A 80 0.21 29.41 14.32
N ILE A 81 1.25 30.08 13.80
CA ILE A 81 1.82 29.75 12.48
C ILE A 81 2.35 28.32 12.48
N MET A 82 3.07 27.90 13.52
CA MET A 82 3.61 26.54 13.63
C MET A 82 2.51 25.48 13.70
N ILE A 83 1.39 25.74 14.39
CA ILE A 83 0.25 24.80 14.44
C ILE A 83 -0.33 24.60 13.03
N ILE A 84 -0.61 25.69 12.31
CA ILE A 84 -1.15 25.62 10.95
C ILE A 84 -0.17 24.92 10.01
N LEU A 85 1.12 25.24 10.12
CA LEU A 85 2.18 24.61 9.34
C LEU A 85 2.21 23.09 9.59
N ILE A 86 2.28 22.63 10.84
CA ILE A 86 2.38 21.20 11.15
C ILE A 86 1.16 20.44 10.65
N VAL A 87 -0.04 21.00 10.81
CA VAL A 87 -1.29 20.39 10.29
C VAL A 87 -1.23 20.29 8.76
N GLY A 88 -0.79 21.35 8.07
CA GLY A 88 -0.63 21.34 6.62
C GLY A 88 0.43 20.33 6.15
N LEU A 89 1.59 20.29 6.81
CA LEU A 89 2.66 19.34 6.52
C LEU A 89 2.22 17.89 6.73
N ALA A 90 1.43 17.62 7.77
CA ALA A 90 0.88 16.28 8.02
C ALA A 90 -0.09 15.83 6.90
N MET A 91 -0.88 16.76 6.36
CA MET A 91 -1.76 16.46 5.22
C MET A 91 -0.95 16.21 3.94
N ILE A 92 0.11 16.97 3.70
CA ILE A 92 1.00 16.75 2.56
C ILE A 92 1.71 15.38 2.71
N GLU A 93 2.22 15.06 3.90
CA GLU A 93 2.90 13.78 4.16
C GLU A 93 1.99 12.56 4.00
N SER A 94 0.69 12.69 4.28
CA SER A 94 -0.23 11.57 4.09
C SER A 94 -0.21 11.02 2.65
N LEU A 95 0.04 11.90 1.65
CA LEU A 95 0.17 11.50 0.25
C LEU A 95 1.45 10.71 -0.02
N ALA A 96 2.57 11.11 0.59
CA ALA A 96 3.83 10.37 0.51
C ALA A 96 3.71 9.00 1.19
N ILE A 97 3.03 8.93 2.35
CA ILE A 97 2.79 7.67 3.04
C ILE A 97 1.90 6.74 2.21
N TYR A 98 0.86 7.23 1.53
CA TYR A 98 0.07 6.39 0.64
C TYR A 98 0.89 5.81 -0.52
N ALA A 99 1.75 6.63 -1.14
CA ALA A 99 2.67 6.14 -2.17
C ALA A 99 3.67 5.12 -1.60
N LEU A 100 4.20 5.35 -0.39
CA LEU A 100 5.09 4.42 0.30
C LEU A 100 4.38 3.09 0.52
N LEU A 101 3.15 3.12 1.03
CA LEU A 101 2.37 1.93 1.36
C LEU A 101 2.12 1.07 0.12
N VAL A 102 1.76 1.70 -1.01
CA VAL A 102 1.62 1.02 -2.30
C VAL A 102 2.96 0.44 -2.77
N SER A 103 4.04 1.22 -2.75
CA SER A 103 5.37 0.76 -3.17
C SER A 103 5.88 -0.40 -2.30
N LEU A 104 5.68 -0.33 -0.98
CA LEU A 104 6.04 -1.38 -0.04
C LEU A 104 5.22 -2.65 -0.28
N GLY A 105 3.92 -2.50 -0.56
CA GLY A 105 3.06 -3.63 -0.92
C GLY A 105 3.54 -4.35 -2.16
N ILE A 106 3.86 -3.60 -3.22
CA ILE A 106 4.41 -4.15 -4.46
C ILE A 106 5.73 -4.91 -4.22
N LEU A 107 6.60 -4.38 -3.35
CA LEU A 107 7.90 -4.99 -3.03
C LEU A 107 7.81 -6.23 -2.14
N MET A 108 6.92 -6.23 -1.14
CA MET A 108 6.82 -7.33 -0.18
C MET A 108 6.03 -8.51 -0.73
N ASN A 109 4.90 -8.28 -1.41
CA ASN A 109 4.12 -9.29 -2.13
C ASN A 109 2.97 -8.61 -2.91
N LEU A 110 2.86 -8.86 -4.22
CA LEU A 110 1.87 -8.24 -5.11
C LEU A 110 0.40 -8.46 -4.66
N ASN A 111 0.11 -9.55 -3.95
CA ASN A 111 -1.24 -9.89 -3.45
C ASN A 111 -1.59 -9.27 -2.08
N THR A 112 -0.78 -8.35 -1.55
CA THR A 112 -0.98 -7.88 -0.15
C THR A 112 -2.08 -6.83 0.01
N PHE A 113 -2.56 -6.22 -1.09
CA PHE A 113 -3.48 -5.07 -0.99
C PHE A 113 -4.69 -5.09 -1.92
N PHE A 114 -4.83 -6.07 -2.82
CA PHE A 114 -6.02 -6.28 -3.65
C PHE A 114 -6.23 -7.76 -3.95
#